data_AF-A0A1F9INK7-F1
#
_entry.id   AF-A0A1F9INK7-F1
#
_cell.length_a   1.000
_cell.length_b   1.000
_cell.length_c   1.000
_cell.angle_alpha   90.00
_cell.angle_beta   90.00
_cell.angle_gamma   90.00
#
_symmetry.space_group_name_H-M   'P 1'
#
loop_
_entity.id
_entity.type
_entity.pdbx_description
1 polymer ?
#
loop_
_entity_poly.entity_id
_entity_poly.type
_entity_poly.pdbx_seq_one_letter_code
_entity_poly.pdbx_strand_id
1 'polypeptide(L)'
;MAGAILGPVGDFCHVFTETTGYPQGVFAFYFWKIPFWVPLLFGGAALMIGLSHPFLDRLFKAPLSRPGSQDWKSIVCGLVVFIALYSLSGFLPWEAGGFSDIILAMGGLGVWGILDRTWQGILFGILTAIVGTFIEIILVKIGAFYYLPHASNVWGVASWLPWIYIAASVTVGNLGRKLPPRN
;
A
#
# COMPACT_ATOMS: atom_id res chain seq x y z
N MET A 1 -3.62 3.76 13.89
CA MET A 1 -4.17 5.13 13.75
C MET A 1 -3.71 5.78 12.46
N ALA A 2 -2.41 5.97 12.21
CA ALA A 2 -1.91 6.58 10.97
C ALA A 2 -2.44 5.90 9.69
N GLY A 3 -2.40 4.56 9.60
CA GLY A 3 -2.95 3.85 8.43
C GLY A 3 -4.45 4.05 8.19
N ALA A 4 -5.25 4.13 9.26
CA ALA A 4 -6.70 4.34 9.15
C ALA A 4 -7.09 5.77 8.73
N ILE A 5 -6.16 6.73 8.80
CA ILE A 5 -6.37 8.13 8.39
C ILE A 5 -5.74 8.38 7.03
N LEU A 6 -4.49 7.92 6.84
CA LEU A 6 -3.71 8.17 5.64
C LEU A 6 -4.06 7.22 4.50
N GLY A 7 -4.36 5.95 4.79
CA GLY A 7 -4.74 4.96 3.78
C GLY A 7 -5.97 5.38 2.96
N PRO A 8 -7.07 5.84 3.60
CA PRO A 8 -8.24 6.32 2.88
C PRO A 8 -8.02 7.52 1.96
N VAL A 9 -6.90 8.25 2.06
CA VAL A 9 -6.61 9.36 1.13
C VAL A 9 -6.35 8.84 -0.29
N GLY A 10 -5.56 7.76 -0.42
CA GLY A 10 -5.30 7.15 -1.72
C GLY A 10 -6.55 6.49 -2.30
N ASP A 11 -7.32 5.79 -1.45
CA ASP A 11 -8.62 5.22 -1.84
C ASP A 11 -9.62 6.29 -2.30
N PHE A 12 -9.69 7.42 -1.59
CA PHE A 12 -10.49 8.56 -2.02
C PHE A 12 -10.08 9.05 -3.42
N CYS A 13 -8.78 9.15 -3.70
CA CYS A 13 -8.31 9.49 -5.04
C CYS A 13 -8.79 8.49 -6.07
N HIS A 14 -8.72 7.18 -5.82
CA HIS A 14 -9.19 6.16 -6.76
C HIS A 14 -10.69 6.22 -7.00
N VAL A 15 -11.49 6.50 -5.97
CA VAL A 15 -12.94 6.73 -6.12
C VAL A 15 -13.21 8.03 -6.90
N PHE A 16 -12.40 9.07 -6.69
CA PHE A 16 -12.54 10.36 -7.36
C PHE A 16 -12.16 10.29 -8.84
N THR A 17 -11.11 9.54 -9.19
CA THR A 17 -10.62 9.34 -10.56
C THR A 17 -11.30 8.19 -11.29
N GLU A 18 -12.34 7.61 -10.68
CA GLU A 18 -13.06 6.45 -11.22
C GLU A 18 -12.12 5.26 -11.50
N THR A 19 -11.06 5.10 -10.74
CA THR A 19 -10.20 3.91 -10.78
C THR A 19 -10.87 2.74 -10.09
N THR A 20 -11.51 3.00 -8.94
CA THR A 20 -12.29 2.03 -8.17
C THR A 20 -13.65 2.59 -7.78
N GLY A 21 -14.57 1.69 -7.39
CA GLY A 21 -15.87 2.05 -6.87
C GLY A 21 -16.41 1.02 -5.89
N TYR A 22 -17.39 1.46 -5.09
CA TYR A 22 -18.07 0.62 -4.09
C TYR A 22 -19.53 0.41 -4.50
N PRO A 23 -20.01 -0.85 -4.61
CA PRO A 23 -21.41 -1.14 -4.87
C PRO A 23 -22.31 -0.51 -3.82
N GLN A 24 -23.44 0.06 -4.24
CA GLN A 24 -24.42 0.65 -3.32
C GLN A 24 -25.28 -0.43 -2.66
N GLY A 25 -25.56 -0.28 -1.36
CA GLY A 25 -26.47 -1.17 -0.63
C GLY A 25 -25.89 -2.52 -0.19
N VAL A 26 -24.58 -2.75 -0.41
CA VAL A 26 -23.85 -3.95 0.01
C VAL A 26 -22.73 -3.52 0.96
N PHE A 27 -22.53 -4.21 2.09
CA PHE A 27 -21.56 -3.83 3.15
C PHE A 27 -21.77 -2.41 3.72
N ALA A 28 -23.04 -2.10 4.05
CA ALA A 28 -23.58 -0.77 4.33
C ALA A 28 -22.91 0.03 5.49
N PHE A 29 -23.14 1.35 5.44
CA PHE A 29 -22.52 2.49 6.16
C PHE A 29 -21.30 3.08 5.45
N TYR A 30 -21.53 4.20 4.76
CA TYR A 30 -20.50 4.95 4.06
C TYR A 30 -20.26 6.26 4.81
N PHE A 31 -18.99 6.60 4.99
CA PHE A 31 -18.61 7.96 5.30
C PHE A 31 -18.29 8.64 3.97
N TRP A 32 -19.22 9.47 3.49
CA TRP A 32 -19.20 10.03 2.13
C TRP A 32 -19.31 8.91 1.06
N LYS A 33 -18.23 8.63 0.32
CA LYS A 33 -18.18 7.57 -0.71
C LYS A 33 -17.40 6.32 -0.28
N ILE A 34 -16.84 6.32 0.94
CA ILE A 34 -15.96 5.25 1.42
C ILE A 34 -16.69 4.44 2.50
N PRO A 35 -16.78 3.10 2.39
CA PRO A 35 -17.36 2.25 3.42
C PRO A 35 -16.61 2.32 4.77
N PHE A 36 -17.32 2.17 5.89
CA PHE A 36 -16.74 2.27 7.25
C PHE A 36 -15.62 1.26 7.51
N TRP A 37 -15.63 0.11 6.83
CA TRP A 37 -14.63 -0.95 6.99
C TRP A 37 -13.32 -0.64 6.27
N VAL A 38 -13.31 0.27 5.29
CA VAL A 38 -12.09 0.61 4.52
C VAL A 38 -11.02 1.24 5.41
N PRO A 39 -11.30 2.28 6.22
CA PRO A 39 -10.33 2.78 7.20
C PRO A 39 -9.83 1.70 8.18
N LEU A 40 -10.70 0.77 8.58
CA LEU A 40 -10.31 -0.33 9.47
C LEU A 40 -9.36 -1.31 8.78
N LEU A 41 -9.62 -1.64 7.51
CA LEU A 41 -8.76 -2.49 6.69
C LEU A 41 -7.36 -1.87 6.51
N PHE A 42 -7.28 -0.59 6.14
CA PHE A 42 -5.99 0.13 6.05
C PHE A 42 -5.28 0.23 7.41
N GLY A 43 -6.04 0.46 8.48
CA GLY A 43 -5.51 0.45 9.85
C GLY A 43 -4.91 -0.89 10.23
N GLY A 44 -5.60 -1.99 9.93
CA GLY A 44 -5.16 -3.37 10.16
C GLY A 44 -3.93 -3.71 9.32
N ALA A 45 -3.95 -3.41 8.03
CA ALA A 45 -2.81 -3.62 7.13
C ALA A 45 -1.57 -2.86 7.62
N ALA A 46 -1.71 -1.59 8.00
CA ALA A 46 -0.60 -0.80 8.52
C ALA A 46 -0.02 -1.37 9.82
N LEU A 47 -0.88 -1.88 10.73
CA LEU A 47 -0.42 -2.58 11.93
C LEU A 47 0.33 -3.88 11.59
N MET A 48 -0.21 -4.70 10.69
CA MET A 48 0.41 -5.96 10.27
C MET A 48 1.77 -5.74 9.61
N ILE A 49 1.88 -4.76 8.72
CA ILE A 49 3.15 -4.41 8.06
C ILE A 49 4.14 -3.83 9.09
N GLY A 50 3.69 -2.87 9.90
CA GLY A 50 4.54 -2.19 10.89
C GLY A 50 5.07 -3.14 11.97
N LEU A 51 4.29 -4.12 12.40
CA LEU A 51 4.72 -5.11 13.40
C LEU A 51 5.54 -6.25 12.79
N SER A 52 5.23 -6.66 11.55
CA SER A 52 5.96 -7.76 10.90
C SER A 52 7.41 -7.39 10.60
N HIS A 53 7.70 -6.14 10.23
CA HIS A 53 9.05 -5.76 9.82
C HIS A 53 10.09 -5.90 10.93
N PRO A 54 9.92 -5.32 12.14
CA PRO A 54 10.85 -5.55 13.26
C PRO A 54 10.95 -7.01 13.68
N PHE A 55 9.84 -7.76 13.63
CA PHE A 55 9.83 -9.19 13.96
C PHE A 55 10.66 -10.01 12.95
N LEU A 56 10.41 -9.82 11.65
CA LEU A 56 11.12 -10.51 10.59
C LEU A 56 12.58 -10.05 10.50
N ASP A 57 12.88 -8.79 10.78
CA ASP A 57 14.27 -8.31 10.86
C ASP A 57 15.07 -9.08 11.92
N ARG A 58 14.48 -9.40 13.07
CA ARG A 58 15.12 -10.26 14.08
C ARG A 58 15.31 -11.68 13.58
N LEU A 59 14.29 -12.26 12.94
CA LEU A 59 14.32 -13.63 12.42
C LEU A 59 15.40 -13.80 11.34
N PHE A 60 15.51 -12.83 10.43
CA PHE A 60 16.44 -12.83 9.30
C PHE A 60 17.78 -12.14 9.61
N LYS A 61 18.02 -11.73 10.87
CA LYS A 61 19.22 -10.98 11.30
C LYS A 61 19.52 -9.79 10.38
N ALA A 62 18.48 -9.05 9.99
CA ALA A 62 18.59 -7.91 9.10
C ALA A 62 19.30 -6.72 9.78
N PRO A 63 19.85 -5.78 9.00
CA PRO A 63 20.43 -4.56 9.55
C PRO A 63 19.43 -3.81 10.44
N LEU A 64 19.89 -3.40 11.63
CA LEU A 64 19.07 -2.71 12.63
C LEU A 64 18.63 -1.30 12.19
N SER A 65 19.30 -0.72 11.21
CA SER A 65 19.02 0.62 10.70
C SER A 65 19.01 0.62 9.19
N ARG A 66 18.00 1.26 8.60
CA ARG A 66 17.83 1.48 7.17
C ARG A 66 17.69 2.97 6.92
N PRO A 67 18.07 3.51 5.74
CA PRO A 67 18.05 4.96 5.50
C PRO A 67 16.72 5.63 5.89
N GLY A 68 15.60 5.02 5.52
CA GLY A 68 14.26 5.53 5.78
C GLY A 68 13.76 5.38 7.21
N SER A 69 14.47 4.65 8.08
CA SER A 69 14.10 4.45 9.49
C SER A 69 15.01 5.21 10.47
N GLN A 70 15.98 6.00 9.99
CA GLN A 70 16.95 6.68 10.84
C GLN A 70 16.30 7.82 11.66
N ASP A 71 15.46 8.62 11.03
CA ASP A 71 14.85 9.81 11.64
C ASP A 71 13.39 9.99 11.22
N TRP A 72 12.66 10.82 11.96
CA TRP A 72 11.23 11.07 11.70
C TRP A 72 10.97 11.79 10.38
N LYS A 73 11.89 12.61 9.87
CA LYS A 73 11.71 13.28 8.58
C LYS A 73 11.74 12.26 7.46
N SER A 74 12.69 11.33 7.48
CA SER A 74 12.77 10.24 6.50
C SER A 74 11.51 9.35 6.51
N ILE A 75 10.95 9.06 7.69
CA ILE A 75 9.71 8.29 7.83
C ILE A 75 8.52 9.06 7.25
N VAL A 76 8.34 10.33 7.64
CA VAL A 76 7.24 11.17 7.15
C VAL A 76 7.35 11.36 5.64
N CYS A 77 8.55 11.62 5.12
CA CYS A 77 8.81 11.73 3.69
C CYS A 77 8.44 10.43 2.96
N GLY A 78 8.85 9.28 3.48
CA GLY A 78 8.49 7.99 2.91
C GLY A 78 6.97 7.77 2.86
N LEU A 79 6.26 8.05 3.96
CA LEU A 79 4.80 7.94 4.00
C LEU A 79 4.12 8.89 3.01
N VAL A 80 4.60 10.12 2.89
CA VAL A 80 4.09 11.09 1.90
C VAL A 80 4.32 10.60 0.47
N VAL A 81 5.52 10.11 0.16
CA VAL A 81 5.83 9.55 -1.16
C VAL A 81 4.95 8.33 -1.47
N PHE A 82 4.73 7.44 -0.48
CA PHE A 82 3.82 6.31 -0.66
C PHE A 82 2.39 6.76 -0.97
N ILE A 83 1.83 7.71 -0.19
CA ILE A 83 0.48 8.24 -0.44
C ILE A 83 0.43 8.92 -1.81
N ALA A 84 1.48 9.67 -2.19
CA ALA A 84 1.56 10.31 -3.49
C ALA A 84 1.59 9.29 -4.64
N LEU A 85 2.34 8.20 -4.52
CA LEU A 85 2.34 7.11 -5.50
C LEU A 85 0.97 6.42 -5.59
N TYR A 86 0.32 6.22 -4.44
CA TYR A 86 -1.00 5.60 -4.40
C TYR A 86 -2.07 6.50 -5.04
N SER A 87 -2.07 7.80 -4.73
CA SER A 87 -2.94 8.76 -5.41
C SER A 87 -2.62 8.85 -6.91
N LEU A 88 -1.34 8.95 -7.27
CA LEU A 88 -0.88 9.05 -8.66
C LEU A 88 -1.40 7.88 -9.51
N SER A 89 -1.48 6.67 -8.96
CA SER A 89 -1.93 5.51 -9.73
C SER A 89 -3.36 5.63 -10.26
N GLY A 90 -4.21 6.49 -9.66
CA GLY A 90 -5.54 6.80 -10.19
C GLY A 90 -5.56 7.97 -11.18
N PHE A 91 -4.56 8.86 -11.15
CA PHE A 91 -4.46 10.03 -12.03
C PHE A 91 -3.66 9.78 -13.32
N LEU A 92 -2.98 8.63 -13.44
CA LEU A 92 -2.25 8.29 -14.66
C LEU A 92 -3.26 8.08 -15.81
N PRO A 93 -3.07 8.74 -16.97
CA PRO A 93 -4.06 8.73 -18.05
C PRO A 93 -4.06 7.44 -18.90
N TRP A 94 -3.20 6.47 -18.57
CA TRP A 94 -3.05 5.24 -19.32
C TRP A 94 -3.66 4.06 -18.58
N GLU A 95 -4.19 3.11 -19.35
CA GLU A 95 -4.69 1.84 -18.83
C GLU A 95 -3.61 1.05 -18.08
N ALA A 96 -4.06 0.20 -17.15
CA ALA A 96 -3.18 -0.74 -16.48
C ALA A 96 -2.59 -1.76 -17.49
N GLY A 97 -1.35 -2.17 -17.27
CA GLY A 97 -0.60 -3.12 -18.10
C GLY A 97 0.40 -2.47 -19.04
N GLY A 98 0.63 -1.16 -18.93
CA GLY A 98 1.50 -0.40 -19.83
C GLY A 98 2.37 0.63 -19.10
N PHE A 99 2.34 1.88 -19.57
CA PHE A 99 3.16 2.96 -19.01
C PHE A 99 2.87 3.24 -17.53
N SER A 100 1.61 3.10 -17.11
CA SER A 100 1.23 3.27 -15.70
C SER A 100 2.01 2.31 -14.79
N ASP A 101 2.13 1.05 -15.18
CA ASP A 101 2.88 0.03 -14.45
C ASP A 101 4.37 0.34 -14.38
N ILE A 102 4.97 0.81 -15.48
CA ILE A 102 6.39 1.16 -15.51
C ILE A 102 6.67 2.32 -14.55
N ILE A 103 5.84 3.37 -14.57
CA ILE A 103 5.98 4.53 -13.69
C ILE A 103 5.86 4.11 -12.22
N LEU A 104 4.85 3.29 -11.90
CA LEU A 104 4.61 2.85 -10.53
C LEU A 104 5.64 1.83 -10.06
N ALA A 105 6.16 0.98 -10.94
CA ALA A 105 7.28 0.09 -10.67
C ALA A 105 8.55 0.88 -10.34
N MET A 106 8.88 1.89 -11.15
CA MET A 106 10.01 2.80 -10.87
C MET A 106 9.82 3.51 -9.53
N GLY A 107 8.60 3.97 -9.23
CA GLY A 107 8.26 4.58 -7.94
C GLY A 107 8.45 3.62 -6.76
N GLY A 108 7.85 2.44 -6.80
CA GLY A 108 7.92 1.44 -5.73
C GLY A 108 9.34 0.90 -5.51
N LEU A 109 10.06 0.59 -6.58
CA LEU A 109 11.46 0.18 -6.51
C LEU A 109 12.38 1.34 -6.09
N GLY A 110 12.08 2.57 -6.50
CA GLY A 110 12.77 3.78 -6.06
C GLY A 110 12.62 4.00 -4.56
N VAL A 111 11.41 3.82 -4.00
CA VAL A 111 11.15 3.86 -2.56
C VAL A 111 12.03 2.85 -1.82
N TRP A 112 12.08 1.60 -2.28
CA TRP A 112 12.98 0.59 -1.70
C TRP A 112 14.46 0.98 -1.85
N GLY A 113 14.89 1.39 -3.04
CA GLY A 113 16.26 1.73 -3.35
C GLY A 113 16.78 2.98 -2.64
N ILE A 114 15.90 3.87 -2.20
CA ILE A 114 16.27 5.09 -1.47
C ILE A 114 16.16 4.86 0.04
N LEU A 115 15.06 4.26 0.51
CA LEU A 115 14.72 4.22 1.94
C LEU A 115 15.11 2.91 2.64
N ASP A 116 15.51 1.88 1.91
CA ASP A 116 15.72 0.55 2.48
C ASP A 116 17.04 -0.10 2.06
N ARG A 117 17.22 -0.36 0.76
CA ARG A 117 18.42 -0.95 0.15
C ARG A 117 18.81 -2.35 0.64
N THR A 118 17.91 -3.08 1.32
CA THR A 118 18.20 -4.44 1.79
C THR A 118 17.44 -5.49 1.00
N TRP A 119 18.03 -6.69 0.85
CA TRP A 119 17.34 -7.81 0.22
C TRP A 119 16.14 -8.28 1.07
N GLN A 120 16.22 -8.17 2.40
CA GLN A 120 15.10 -8.46 3.30
C GLN A 120 13.95 -7.49 3.04
N GLY A 121 14.24 -6.21 2.84
CA GLY A 121 13.23 -5.19 2.52
C GLY A 121 12.47 -5.49 1.24
N ILE A 122 13.16 -5.86 0.15
CA ILE A 122 12.47 -6.20 -1.09
C ILE A 122 11.72 -7.52 -0.96
N LEU A 123 12.26 -8.52 -0.24
CA LEU A 123 11.55 -9.77 0.03
C LEU A 123 10.24 -9.52 0.79
N PHE A 124 10.27 -8.72 1.87
CA PHE A 124 9.07 -8.39 2.64
C PHE A 124 8.09 -7.55 1.82
N GLY A 125 8.60 -6.66 0.96
CA GLY A 125 7.81 -5.93 -0.02
C GLY A 125 7.06 -6.85 -0.98
N ILE A 126 7.76 -7.84 -1.56
CA ILE A 126 7.16 -8.83 -2.47
C ILE A 126 6.09 -9.67 -1.74
N LEU A 127 6.38 -10.14 -0.53
CA LEU A 127 5.40 -10.90 0.27
C LEU A 127 4.15 -10.06 0.57
N THR A 128 4.34 -8.80 0.97
CA THR A 128 3.24 -7.86 1.21
C THR A 128 2.43 -7.63 -0.07
N ALA A 129 3.10 -7.47 -1.21
CA ALA A 129 2.46 -7.29 -2.50
C ALA A 129 1.63 -8.49 -2.93
N ILE A 130 2.15 -9.71 -2.76
CA ILE A 130 1.41 -10.94 -3.06
C ILE A 130 0.17 -11.03 -2.17
N VAL A 131 0.34 -10.88 -0.85
CA VAL A 131 -0.78 -11.01 0.11
C VAL A 131 -1.82 -9.92 -0.11
N GLY A 132 -1.40 -8.66 -0.25
CA GLY A 132 -2.28 -7.52 -0.47
C GLY A 132 -3.09 -7.65 -1.76
N THR A 133 -2.40 -7.95 -2.88
CA THR A 133 -3.06 -8.18 -4.17
C THR A 133 -4.05 -9.33 -4.10
N PHE A 134 -3.70 -10.42 -3.41
CA PHE A 134 -4.59 -11.57 -3.24
C PHE A 134 -5.85 -11.23 -2.42
N ILE A 135 -5.69 -10.48 -1.33
CA ILE A 135 -6.82 -9.98 -0.52
C ILE A 135 -7.74 -9.10 -1.38
N GLU A 136 -7.18 -8.19 -2.18
CA GLU A 136 -8.00 -7.34 -3.06
C GLU A 136 -8.73 -8.14 -4.14
N ILE A 137 -8.08 -9.15 -4.74
CA ILE A 137 -8.77 -10.08 -5.66
C ILE A 137 -9.96 -10.74 -4.97
N ILE A 138 -9.80 -11.24 -3.74
CA ILE A 138 -10.91 -11.83 -2.98
C ILE A 138 -12.02 -10.80 -2.76
N LEU A 139 -11.69 -9.60 -2.30
CA LEU A 139 -12.65 -8.52 -2.05
C LEU A 139 -13.42 -8.14 -3.31
N VAL A 140 -12.76 -8.06 -4.47
CA VAL A 140 -13.43 -7.84 -5.76
C VAL A 140 -14.34 -9.01 -6.11
N LYS A 141 -13.89 -10.26 -5.91
CA LYS A 141 -14.69 -11.46 -6.24
C LYS A 141 -15.94 -11.63 -5.37
N ILE A 142 -15.90 -11.19 -4.11
CA ILE A 142 -17.09 -11.19 -3.23
C ILE A 142 -17.96 -9.93 -3.42
N GLY A 143 -17.59 -9.02 -4.33
CA GLY A 143 -18.35 -7.80 -4.62
C GLY A 143 -18.25 -6.73 -3.54
N ALA A 144 -17.17 -6.68 -2.76
CA ALA A 144 -16.96 -5.64 -1.75
C ALA A 144 -16.61 -4.28 -2.39
N PHE A 145 -15.84 -4.29 -3.47
CA PHE A 145 -15.54 -3.14 -4.31
C PHE A 145 -15.17 -3.63 -5.73
N TYR A 146 -14.95 -2.71 -6.67
CA TYR A 146 -14.53 -3.05 -8.03
C TYR A 146 -13.52 -2.05 -8.59
N TYR A 147 -12.65 -2.51 -9.48
CA TYR A 147 -11.90 -1.65 -10.40
C TYR A 147 -12.72 -1.38 -11.66
N LEU A 148 -12.59 -0.19 -12.23
CA LEU A 148 -13.18 0.11 -13.54
C LEU A 148 -12.39 -0.55 -14.68
N PRO A 149 -12.97 -0.71 -15.89
CA PRO A 149 -12.39 -1.51 -16.97
C PRO A 149 -10.95 -1.15 -17.34
N HIS A 150 -10.59 0.14 -17.31
CA HIS A 150 -9.24 0.62 -17.64
C HIS A 150 -8.16 0.21 -16.61
N ALA A 151 -8.57 -0.24 -15.42
CA ALA A 151 -7.68 -0.58 -14.31
C ALA A 151 -7.92 -1.99 -13.75
N SER A 152 -8.68 -2.87 -14.44
CA SER A 152 -9.07 -4.20 -13.94
C SER A 152 -8.43 -5.37 -14.69
N ASN A 153 -7.21 -5.20 -15.18
CA ASN A 153 -6.57 -6.11 -16.15
C ASN A 153 -5.98 -7.41 -15.55
N VAL A 154 -5.99 -7.58 -14.22
CA VAL A 154 -5.44 -8.77 -13.53
C VAL A 154 -6.48 -9.32 -12.55
N TRP A 155 -7.25 -10.33 -12.97
CA TRP A 155 -8.31 -10.96 -12.16
C TRP A 155 -9.33 -10.00 -11.49
N GLY A 156 -9.50 -8.80 -12.04
CA GLY A 156 -10.39 -7.76 -11.49
C GLY A 156 -9.68 -6.66 -10.68
N VAL A 157 -8.36 -6.71 -10.55
CA VAL A 157 -7.52 -5.64 -9.96
C VAL A 157 -6.50 -5.11 -10.98
N ALA A 158 -5.82 -4.02 -10.64
CA ALA A 158 -4.80 -3.41 -11.48
C ALA A 158 -3.46 -4.16 -11.42
N SER A 159 -2.81 -4.33 -12.56
CA SER A 159 -1.47 -4.93 -12.65
C SER A 159 -0.37 -4.13 -11.95
N TRP A 160 -0.56 -2.83 -11.76
CA TRP A 160 0.40 -1.97 -11.06
C TRP A 160 0.30 -2.02 -9.53
N LEU A 161 -0.76 -2.65 -9.00
CA LEU A 161 -1.05 -2.73 -7.57
C LEU A 161 0.12 -3.31 -6.73
N PRO A 162 0.85 -4.37 -7.15
CA PRO A 162 1.99 -4.89 -6.41
C PRO A 162 3.06 -3.84 -6.10
N TRP A 163 3.28 -2.86 -6.99
CA TRP A 163 4.32 -1.83 -6.80
C TRP A 163 3.95 -0.83 -5.71
N ILE A 164 2.66 -0.52 -5.58
CA ILE A 164 2.12 0.30 -4.48
C ILE A 164 2.29 -0.45 -3.15
N TYR A 165 2.02 -1.75 -3.12
CA TYR A 165 2.23 -2.57 -1.92
C TYR A 165 3.70 -2.67 -1.50
N ILE A 166 4.64 -2.73 -2.46
CA ILE A 166 6.07 -2.68 -2.15
C ILE A 166 6.42 -1.34 -1.47
N ALA A 167 5.93 -0.22 -2.02
CA ALA A 167 6.14 1.10 -1.41
C ALA A 167 5.52 1.19 0.00
N ALA A 168 4.31 0.65 0.17
CA ALA A 168 3.62 0.57 1.46
C ALA A 168 4.46 -0.24 2.47
N SER A 169 4.92 -1.43 2.06
CA SER A 169 5.73 -2.32 2.90
C SER A 169 6.97 -1.61 3.42
N VAL A 170 7.74 -0.96 2.53
CA VAL A 170 8.99 -0.28 2.92
C VAL A 170 8.71 0.88 3.87
N THR A 171 7.74 1.74 3.54
CA THR A 171 7.51 3.00 4.27
C THR A 171 6.85 2.76 5.62
N VAL A 172 5.81 1.92 5.66
CA VAL A 172 5.13 1.53 6.91
C VAL A 172 6.03 0.60 7.75
N GLY A 173 6.83 -0.25 7.11
CA GLY A 173 7.84 -1.07 7.78
C GLY A 173 8.90 -0.23 8.48
N ASN A 174 9.38 0.84 7.83
CA ASN A 174 10.33 1.79 8.43
C ASN A 174 9.74 2.55 9.63
N LEU A 175 8.45 2.90 9.58
CA LEU A 175 7.73 3.40 10.75
C LEU A 175 7.73 2.35 11.88
N GLY A 176 7.42 1.09 11.55
CA GLY A 176 7.46 -0.03 12.50
C GLY A 176 8.80 -0.20 13.19
N ARG A 177 9.91 -0.09 12.45
CA ARG A 177 11.28 -0.16 12.98
C ARG A 177 11.65 0.97 13.92
N LYS A 178 11.09 2.17 13.70
CA LYS A 178 11.36 3.34 14.55
C LYS A 178 10.65 3.27 15.88
N LEU A 179 9.47 2.64 15.91
CA LEU A 179 8.69 2.49 17.12
C LEU A 179 9.37 1.47 18.06
N PRO A 180 9.48 1.78 19.36
CA PRO A 180 10.12 0.87 20.30
C PRO A 180 9.36 -0.46 20.38
N PRO A 181 10.05 -1.59 20.57
CA PRO A 181 9.38 -2.83 20.95
C PRO A 181 8.60 -2.58 22.25
N ARG A 182 7.32 -2.94 22.29
CA ARG A 182 6.61 -3.02 23.56
C ARG A 182 7.21 -4.21 24.31
N ASN A 183 7.95 -3.91 25.39
CA ASN A 183 8.41 -4.89 26.37
C ASN A 183 7.23 -5.42 27.18
#